data_AF-A0AAC9D0Y2-F1
#
_entry.id   AF-A0AAC9D0Y2-F1
#
_cell.length_a   1.000
_cell.length_b   1.000
_cell.length_c   1.000
_cell.angle_alpha   90.00
_cell.angle_beta   90.00
_cell.angle_gamma   90.00
#
_symmetry.space_group_name_H-M   'P 1'
#
loop_
_entity.id
_entity.type
_entity.pdbx_description
1 polymer ?
#
loop_
_entity_poly.entity_id
_entity_poly.type
_entity_poly.pdbx_seq_one_letter_code
_entity_poly.pdbx_strand_id
1 'polypeptide(L)'
;MSTKVPQNSNDPEIDLVQISKKINIFFGRINTSIFRSIQFFIRNWVIILILVAIGFALGVVLDNVQKTYKHEIIVTPNFKSTDYLYAKIDLINSKINERDTNFLKNVVGIQQPKILKSIEIKPIADVYNFITNKPENFQLIKLMAEDGDIKKILEDNITSKNYTNQLIILSTSQKSSDKKLIQPLLKYFNKSEYYSKIQKETYFNVVSKLKEIDSIIKQIDGVLSNFSQTTTGSLKNDKLVYYNENTQLNDIIKTKDALLNEQSFHRIELIGFDKIVKENSVSINIENKKKFFLKFNFLLPLIFYCCLYSGSNPEVFIESNSYLLIKKLNKYF
;
A
#
# COMPACT_ATOMS: atom_id res chain seq x y z
N MET A 1 66.51 25.05 -53.65
CA MET A 1 65.05 25.26 -53.70
C MET A 1 64.35 23.93 -53.53
N SER A 2 63.20 23.96 -52.84
CA SER A 2 62.24 22.87 -52.56
C SER A 2 62.51 22.01 -51.32
N THR A 3 62.08 22.54 -50.17
CA THR A 3 61.77 21.80 -48.95
C THR A 3 60.42 21.10 -49.10
N LYS A 4 60.39 19.76 -49.09
CA LYS A 4 59.14 18.99 -48.94
C LYS A 4 58.81 18.88 -47.46
N VAL A 5 57.69 19.49 -47.07
CA VAL A 5 57.00 19.24 -45.79
C VAL A 5 55.95 18.15 -46.05
N PRO A 6 55.87 17.09 -45.24
CA PRO A 6 54.66 16.29 -45.16
C PRO A 6 53.77 16.85 -44.04
N GLN A 7 52.57 17.31 -44.42
CA GLN A 7 51.44 17.54 -43.53
C GLN A 7 51.07 16.23 -42.83
N ASN A 8 51.07 16.21 -41.50
CA ASN A 8 50.43 15.15 -40.74
C ASN A 8 49.10 15.72 -40.20
N SER A 9 48.03 15.47 -40.95
CA SER A 9 46.65 15.75 -40.56
C SER A 9 46.23 14.78 -39.45
N ASN A 10 46.40 15.22 -38.20
CA ASN A 10 45.73 14.62 -37.05
C ASN A 10 44.27 15.08 -37.05
N ASP A 11 43.45 14.44 -37.88
CA ASP A 11 42.01 14.36 -37.68
C ASP A 11 41.64 12.90 -37.94
N PRO A 12 41.19 12.14 -36.92
CA PRO A 12 40.61 10.84 -37.15
C PRO A 12 39.23 11.08 -37.78
N GLU A 13 39.20 11.33 -39.10
CA GLU A 13 37.99 11.13 -39.87
C GLU A 13 37.53 9.71 -39.54
N ILE A 14 36.40 9.62 -38.84
CA ILE A 14 35.77 8.35 -38.53
C ILE A 14 35.36 7.77 -39.87
N ASP A 15 36.22 6.91 -40.41
CA ASP A 15 36.02 6.27 -41.70
C ASP A 15 34.75 5.41 -41.62
N LEU A 16 33.65 5.95 -42.15
CA LEU A 16 32.35 5.27 -42.19
C LEU A 16 32.45 3.92 -42.91
N VAL A 17 33.45 3.74 -43.78
CA VAL A 17 33.74 2.48 -44.45
C VAL A 17 34.34 1.46 -43.47
N GLN A 18 35.13 1.88 -42.49
CA GLN A 18 35.62 0.99 -41.43
C GLN A 18 34.54 0.63 -40.42
N ILE A 19 33.67 1.58 -40.07
CA ILE A 19 32.52 1.30 -39.20
C ILE A 19 31.54 0.33 -39.85
N SER A 20 31.18 0.56 -41.11
CA SER A 20 30.28 -0.35 -41.86
C SER A 20 30.88 -1.76 -42.02
N LYS A 21 32.20 -1.89 -42.25
CA LYS A 21 32.88 -3.19 -42.23
C LYS A 21 32.81 -3.87 -40.87
N LYS A 22 33.04 -3.15 -39.76
CA LYS A 22 32.90 -3.70 -38.39
C LYS A 22 31.46 -4.12 -38.08
N ILE A 23 30.47 -3.34 -38.53
CA ILE A 23 29.05 -3.66 -38.39
C ILE A 23 28.70 -4.92 -39.19
N ASN A 24 29.19 -5.07 -40.43
CA ASN A 24 28.97 -6.26 -41.23
C ASN A 24 29.62 -7.52 -40.63
N ILE A 25 30.82 -7.38 -40.05
CA ILE A 25 31.47 -8.48 -39.30
C ILE A 25 30.64 -8.84 -38.06
N PHE A 26 30.13 -7.85 -37.32
CA PHE A 26 29.27 -8.06 -36.16
C PHE A 26 27.96 -8.77 -36.53
N PHE A 27 27.27 -8.34 -37.60
CA PHE A 27 26.06 -9.01 -38.09
C PHE A 27 26.36 -10.40 -38.66
N GLY A 28 27.50 -10.61 -39.31
CA GLY A 28 27.96 -11.93 -39.74
C GLY A 28 28.15 -12.88 -38.55
N ARG A 29 28.79 -12.42 -37.47
CA ARG A 29 28.94 -13.19 -36.22
C ARG A 29 27.59 -13.50 -35.59
N ILE A 30 26.67 -12.54 -35.54
CA ILE A 30 25.31 -12.76 -35.03
C ILE A 30 24.59 -13.82 -35.86
N ASN A 31 24.63 -13.73 -37.19
CA ASN A 31 23.94 -14.68 -38.06
C ASN A 31 24.49 -16.10 -37.91
N THR A 32 25.82 -16.26 -37.83
CA THR A 32 26.44 -17.56 -37.56
C THR A 32 26.10 -18.09 -36.16
N SER A 33 26.00 -17.21 -35.17
CA SER A 33 25.59 -17.55 -33.80
C SER A 33 24.15 -18.04 -33.76
N ILE A 34 23.22 -17.35 -34.43
CA ILE A 34 21.81 -17.75 -34.56
C ILE A 34 21.69 -19.11 -35.25
N PHE A 35 22.41 -19.33 -36.35
CA PHE A 35 22.39 -20.61 -37.06
C PHE A 35 22.91 -21.76 -36.19
N ARG A 36 24.02 -21.54 -35.46
CA ARG A 36 24.54 -22.51 -34.50
C ARG A 36 23.57 -22.77 -33.35
N SER A 37 22.87 -21.74 -32.86
CA SER A 37 21.81 -21.89 -31.85
C SER A 37 20.67 -22.75 -32.37
N ILE A 38 20.14 -22.48 -33.58
CA ILE A 38 19.07 -23.27 -34.20
C ILE A 38 19.51 -24.74 -34.36
N GLN A 39 20.73 -24.96 -34.88
CA GLN A 39 21.28 -26.31 -35.04
C GLN A 39 21.46 -27.03 -33.69
N PHE A 40 21.84 -26.29 -32.65
CA PHE A 40 21.92 -26.82 -31.28
C PHE A 40 20.54 -27.27 -30.77
N PHE A 41 19.48 -26.49 -31.01
CA PHE A 41 18.11 -26.87 -30.62
C PHE A 41 17.64 -28.12 -31.36
N ILE A 42 17.89 -28.21 -32.67
CA ILE A 42 17.50 -29.37 -33.47
C ILE A 42 18.28 -30.62 -33.02
N ARG A 43 19.60 -30.49 -32.80
CA ARG A 43 20.48 -31.61 -32.43
C ARG A 43 20.24 -32.12 -31.00
N ASN A 44 19.92 -31.21 -30.07
CA ASN A 44 19.77 -31.53 -28.65
C ASN A 44 18.31 -31.47 -28.17
N TRP A 45 17.35 -31.55 -29.10
CA TRP A 45 15.92 -31.39 -28.78
C TRP A 45 15.43 -32.31 -27.66
N VAL A 46 15.92 -33.56 -27.62
CA VAL A 46 15.57 -34.53 -26.57
C VAL A 46 16.07 -34.09 -25.19
N ILE A 47 17.32 -33.60 -25.10
CA ILE A 47 17.90 -33.10 -23.84
C ILE A 47 17.12 -31.88 -23.36
N ILE A 48 16.77 -30.98 -24.28
CA ILE A 48 15.97 -29.78 -23.99
C ILE A 48 14.58 -30.17 -23.47
N LEU A 49 13.93 -31.15 -24.10
CA LEU A 49 12.63 -31.64 -23.66
C LEU A 49 12.67 -32.21 -22.24
N ILE A 50 13.68 -33.04 -21.94
CA ILE A 50 13.90 -33.58 -20.59
C ILE A 50 14.10 -32.44 -19.58
N LEU A 51 14.87 -31.41 -19.94
CA LEU A 51 15.18 -30.30 -19.06
C LEU A 51 13.96 -29.39 -18.80
N VAL A 52 13.11 -29.20 -19.81
CA VAL A 52 11.81 -28.54 -19.67
C VAL A 52 10.90 -29.35 -18.74
N ALA A 53 10.85 -30.68 -18.89
CA ALA A 53 10.09 -31.54 -18.02
C ALA A 53 10.59 -31.49 -16.56
N ILE A 54 11.91 -31.50 -16.34
CA ILE A 54 12.51 -31.34 -15.01
C ILE A 54 12.22 -29.95 -14.44
N GLY A 55 12.35 -28.89 -15.26
CA GLY A 55 12.04 -27.53 -14.84
C GLY A 55 10.58 -27.36 -14.45
N PHE A 56 9.67 -27.99 -15.19
CA PHE A 56 8.25 -28.04 -14.87
C PHE A 56 7.98 -28.82 -13.58
N ALA A 57 8.59 -30.00 -13.42
CA ALA A 57 8.46 -30.82 -12.22
C ALA A 57 8.97 -30.06 -10.98
N LEU A 58 10.13 -29.42 -11.07
CA LEU A 58 10.69 -28.57 -10.02
C LEU A 58 9.80 -27.36 -9.74
N GLY A 59 9.26 -26.70 -10.77
CA GLY A 59 8.31 -25.59 -10.63
C GLY A 59 7.06 -26.00 -9.85
N VAL A 60 6.47 -27.15 -10.18
CA VAL A 60 5.31 -27.70 -9.46
C VAL A 60 5.65 -28.05 -8.00
N VAL A 61 6.82 -28.64 -7.75
CA VAL A 61 7.27 -28.94 -6.37
C VAL A 61 7.50 -27.65 -5.57
N LEU A 62 8.15 -26.63 -6.13
CA LEU A 62 8.37 -25.35 -5.45
C LEU A 62 7.06 -24.62 -5.13
N ASP A 63 6.10 -24.62 -6.05
CA ASP A 63 4.77 -24.03 -5.82
C ASP A 63 4.04 -24.71 -4.66
N ASN A 64 4.16 -26.04 -4.54
CA ASN A 64 3.55 -26.81 -3.46
C ASN A 64 4.21 -26.59 -2.09
N VAL A 65 5.52 -26.30 -2.06
CA VAL A 65 6.29 -26.08 -0.83
C VAL A 65 6.17 -24.64 -0.32
N GLN A 66 6.00 -23.65 -1.20
CA GLN A 66 5.94 -22.23 -0.84
C GLN A 66 4.52 -21.68 -0.68
N LYS A 67 3.61 -22.45 -0.04
CA LYS A 67 2.29 -21.91 0.31
C LYS A 67 2.46 -20.67 1.18
N THR A 68 1.79 -19.59 0.80
CA THR A 68 1.74 -18.36 1.59
C THR A 68 0.31 -18.05 1.95
N TYR A 69 0.10 -17.58 3.17
CA TYR A 69 -1.20 -17.23 3.70
C TYR A 69 -1.22 -15.74 3.94
N LYS A 70 -2.20 -15.07 3.34
CA LYS A 70 -2.49 -13.66 3.52
C LYS A 70 -3.47 -13.50 4.68
N HIS A 71 -3.24 -12.50 5.52
CA HIS A 71 -4.18 -12.05 6.54
C HIS A 71 -4.42 -10.56 6.34
N GLU A 72 -5.67 -10.15 6.47
CA GLU A 72 -6.12 -8.79 6.21
C GLU A 72 -6.88 -8.27 7.43
N ILE A 73 -6.50 -7.09 7.89
CA ILE A 73 -7.15 -6.41 9.01
C ILE A 73 -7.55 -5.02 8.50
N ILE A 74 -8.85 -4.75 8.51
CA ILE A 74 -9.36 -3.39 8.29
C ILE A 74 -9.36 -2.70 9.64
N VAL A 75 -8.69 -1.56 9.75
CA VAL A 75 -8.59 -0.77 10.98
C VAL A 75 -8.96 0.69 10.76
N THR A 76 -9.44 1.33 11.82
CA THR A 76 -9.67 2.77 11.91
C THR A 76 -8.68 3.35 12.94
N PRO A 77 -7.66 4.10 12.51
CA PRO A 77 -6.79 4.85 13.43
C PRO A 77 -7.54 6.07 13.98
N ASN A 78 -7.85 6.04 15.28
CA ASN A 78 -8.50 7.15 15.96
C ASN A 78 -7.49 8.20 16.42
N PHE A 79 -7.97 9.36 16.88
CA PHE A 79 -7.16 10.38 17.53
C PHE A 79 -5.97 10.88 16.70
N LYS A 80 -6.12 10.89 15.36
CA LYS A 80 -5.06 11.24 14.40
C LYS A 80 -3.80 10.37 14.56
N SER A 81 -3.98 9.10 14.91
CA SER A 81 -2.89 8.14 15.14
C SER A 81 -2.41 7.42 13.87
N THR A 82 -2.82 7.88 12.68
CA THR A 82 -2.44 7.25 11.40
C THR A 82 -0.93 7.15 11.24
N ASP A 83 -0.19 8.26 11.37
CA ASP A 83 1.28 8.24 11.21
C ASP A 83 1.97 7.37 12.25
N TYR A 84 1.43 7.36 13.47
CA TYR A 84 1.89 6.46 14.53
C TYR A 84 1.71 4.98 14.16
N LEU A 85 0.57 4.61 13.58
CA LEU A 85 0.32 3.25 13.11
C LEU A 85 1.27 2.87 11.97
N TYR A 86 1.44 3.76 10.98
CA TYR A 86 2.37 3.54 9.87
C TYR A 86 3.80 3.32 10.39
N ALA A 87 4.30 4.21 11.26
CA ALA A 87 5.62 4.07 11.86
C ALA A 87 5.80 2.75 12.64
N LYS A 88 4.75 2.30 13.37
CA LYS A 88 4.80 1.01 14.07
C LYS A 88 4.86 -0.17 13.10
N ILE A 89 4.14 -0.12 11.98
CA ILE A 89 4.14 -1.17 10.97
C ILE A 89 5.49 -1.20 10.24
N ASP A 90 6.05 -0.04 9.91
CA ASP A 90 7.37 0.08 9.30
C ASP A 90 8.46 -0.51 10.20
N LEU A 91 8.40 -0.23 11.51
CA LEU A 91 9.30 -0.83 12.49
C LEU A 91 9.18 -2.35 12.53
N ILE A 92 7.96 -2.90 12.56
CA ILE A 92 7.74 -4.35 12.52
C ILE A 92 8.30 -4.93 11.22
N ASN A 93 8.06 -4.29 10.08
CA ASN A 93 8.54 -4.74 8.78
C ASN A 93 10.08 -4.74 8.71
N SER A 94 10.73 -3.70 9.21
CA SER A 94 12.19 -3.63 9.38
C SER A 94 12.70 -4.79 10.25
N LYS A 95 12.04 -5.09 11.38
CA LYS A 95 12.43 -6.18 12.28
C LYS A 95 12.21 -7.58 11.69
N ILE A 96 11.21 -7.75 10.83
CA ILE A 96 11.03 -8.96 10.02
C ILE A 96 12.21 -9.13 9.05
N ASN A 97 12.60 -8.05 8.35
CA ASN A 97 13.70 -8.08 7.38
C ASN A 97 15.06 -8.37 8.06
N GLU A 98 15.26 -7.84 9.26
CA GLU A 98 16.43 -8.13 10.12
C GLU A 98 16.38 -9.53 10.76
N ARG A 99 15.25 -10.25 10.63
CA ARG A 99 14.99 -11.53 11.31
C ARG A 99 15.08 -11.45 12.83
N ASP A 100 14.75 -10.29 13.42
CA ASP A 100 14.74 -10.06 14.86
C ASP A 100 13.52 -10.74 15.51
N THR A 101 13.63 -12.05 15.71
CA THR A 101 12.54 -12.83 16.33
C THR A 101 12.32 -12.49 17.80
N ASN A 102 13.32 -11.91 18.48
CA ASN A 102 13.22 -11.53 19.89
C ASN A 102 12.32 -10.32 20.06
N PHE A 103 12.49 -9.29 19.22
CA PHE A 103 11.57 -8.15 19.19
C PHE A 103 10.14 -8.58 18.86
N LEU A 104 9.97 -9.37 17.78
CA LEU A 104 8.64 -9.80 17.33
C LEU A 104 7.92 -10.66 18.37
N LYS A 105 8.65 -11.50 19.12
CA LYS A 105 8.05 -12.35 20.15
C LYS A 105 7.84 -11.63 21.48
N ASN A 106 8.83 -10.90 21.97
CA ASN A 106 8.82 -10.37 23.34
C ASN A 106 8.25 -8.94 23.42
N VAL A 107 8.43 -8.12 22.39
CA VAL A 107 7.94 -6.73 22.36
C VAL A 107 6.55 -6.68 21.70
N VAL A 108 6.39 -7.30 20.53
CA VAL A 108 5.11 -7.31 19.80
C VAL A 108 4.17 -8.42 20.32
N GLY A 109 4.71 -9.52 20.84
CA GLY A 109 3.91 -10.61 21.42
C GLY A 109 3.54 -11.72 20.43
N ILE A 110 4.13 -11.76 19.24
CA ILE A 110 3.81 -12.76 18.21
C ILE A 110 4.41 -14.10 18.63
N GLN A 111 3.57 -15.12 18.81
CA GLN A 111 4.02 -16.41 19.35
C GLN A 111 4.96 -17.16 18.40
N GLN A 112 4.72 -17.05 17.09
CA GLN A 112 5.47 -17.72 16.03
C GLN A 112 6.07 -16.69 15.05
N PRO A 113 7.11 -15.94 15.44
CA PRO A 113 7.65 -14.87 14.61
C PRO A 113 8.30 -15.38 13.32
N LYS A 114 8.85 -16.60 13.33
CA LYS A 114 9.54 -17.20 12.17
C LYS A 114 8.64 -17.45 10.95
N ILE A 115 7.32 -17.58 11.16
CA ILE A 115 6.39 -17.80 10.04
C ILE A 115 5.96 -16.49 9.39
N LEU A 116 6.17 -15.34 10.03
CA LEU A 116 5.80 -14.03 9.50
C LEU A 116 6.83 -13.58 8.47
N LYS A 117 6.37 -13.37 7.23
CA LYS A 117 7.22 -12.99 6.09
C LYS A 117 7.21 -11.49 5.82
N SER A 118 6.07 -10.83 5.98
CA SER A 118 5.94 -9.39 5.78
C SER A 118 4.70 -8.84 6.47
N ILE A 119 4.72 -7.53 6.70
CA ILE A 119 3.57 -6.72 7.10
C ILE A 119 3.59 -5.44 6.26
N GLU A 120 2.42 -5.01 5.81
CA GLU A 120 2.24 -3.79 5.02
C GLU A 120 0.95 -3.11 5.48
N ILE A 121 0.88 -1.79 5.34
CA ILE A 121 -0.35 -1.01 5.53
C ILE A 121 -0.67 -0.27 4.24
N LYS A 122 -1.95 -0.28 3.87
CA LYS A 122 -2.47 0.45 2.72
C LYS A 122 -3.69 1.27 3.10
N PRO A 123 -3.87 2.45 2.51
CA PRO A 123 -5.14 3.15 2.56
C PRO A 123 -6.26 2.33 1.91
N ILE A 124 -7.47 2.42 2.46
CA ILE A 124 -8.69 2.03 1.73
C ILE A 124 -9.28 3.31 1.15
N ALA A 125 -9.08 3.51 -0.15
CA ALA A 125 -9.54 4.71 -0.83
C ALA A 125 -11.07 4.83 -0.75
N ASP A 126 -11.53 5.90 -0.09
CA ASP A 126 -12.93 6.24 0.05
C ASP A 126 -13.12 7.73 -0.21
N VAL A 127 -13.18 8.05 -1.49
CA VAL A 127 -13.24 9.44 -1.98
C VAL A 127 -14.51 10.13 -1.49
N TYR A 128 -15.63 9.40 -1.45
CA TYR A 128 -16.90 9.95 -0.99
C TYR A 128 -16.82 10.35 0.48
N ASN A 129 -16.39 9.47 1.37
CA ASN A 129 -16.24 9.84 2.79
C ASN A 129 -15.12 10.86 3.04
N PHE A 130 -14.16 10.95 2.12
CA PHE A 130 -13.13 11.98 2.18
C PHE A 130 -13.67 13.39 1.89
N ILE A 131 -14.67 13.54 1.01
CA ILE A 131 -15.27 14.84 0.66
C ILE A 131 -16.56 15.17 1.43
N THR A 132 -17.30 14.15 1.89
CA THR A 132 -18.58 14.36 2.59
C THR A 132 -18.37 15.23 3.84
N ASN A 133 -19.15 16.31 3.92
CA ASN A 133 -19.10 17.30 5.00
C ASN A 133 -17.73 17.97 5.20
N LYS A 134 -16.86 17.97 4.17
CA LYS A 134 -15.52 18.57 4.19
C LYS A 134 -15.30 19.38 2.89
N PRO A 135 -15.87 20.60 2.80
CA PRO A 135 -15.78 21.41 1.59
C PRO A 135 -14.33 21.71 1.17
N GLU A 136 -13.41 21.79 2.13
CA GLU A 136 -11.97 21.97 1.90
C GLU A 136 -11.38 20.77 1.15
N ASN A 137 -11.76 19.55 1.53
CA ASN A 137 -11.30 18.33 0.86
C ASN A 137 -11.86 18.24 -0.56
N PHE A 138 -13.10 18.70 -0.77
CA PHE A 138 -13.68 18.79 -2.10
C PHE A 138 -12.93 19.82 -2.99
N GLN A 139 -12.61 20.99 -2.45
CA GLN A 139 -11.81 22.01 -3.15
C GLN A 139 -10.42 21.50 -3.49
N LEU A 140 -9.76 20.80 -2.56
CA LEU A 140 -8.46 20.19 -2.77
C LEU A 140 -8.47 19.20 -3.95
N ILE A 141 -9.44 18.27 -3.97
CA ILE A 141 -9.59 17.32 -5.08
C ILE A 141 -9.88 18.04 -6.39
N LYS A 142 -10.69 19.11 -6.36
CA LYS A 142 -10.99 19.90 -7.56
C LYS A 142 -9.72 20.55 -8.13
N LEU A 143 -8.90 21.18 -7.30
CA LEU A 143 -7.60 21.77 -7.72
C LEU A 143 -6.66 20.70 -8.27
N MET A 144 -6.57 19.55 -7.59
CA MET A 144 -5.74 18.42 -8.00
C MET A 144 -6.22 17.76 -9.31
N ALA A 145 -7.52 17.81 -9.59
CA ALA A 145 -8.10 17.31 -10.83
C ALA A 145 -7.72 18.15 -12.05
N GLU A 146 -7.44 19.43 -11.86
CA GLU A 146 -6.99 20.34 -12.93
C GLU A 146 -5.59 19.96 -13.46
N ASP A 147 -4.75 19.34 -12.61
CA ASP A 147 -3.39 18.86 -12.96
C ASP A 147 -3.34 17.47 -13.65
N GLY A 148 -4.50 16.82 -13.86
CA GLY A 148 -4.65 15.76 -14.87
C GLY A 148 -4.53 14.29 -14.45
N ASP A 149 -4.15 13.95 -13.21
CA ASP A 149 -4.16 12.55 -12.74
C ASP A 149 -4.69 12.41 -11.30
N ILE A 150 -6.01 12.59 -11.17
CA ILE A 150 -6.76 12.44 -9.91
C ILE A 150 -6.44 11.09 -9.25
N LYS A 151 -6.32 10.02 -10.04
CA LYS A 151 -6.12 8.67 -9.50
C LYS A 151 -4.79 8.58 -8.77
N LYS A 152 -3.71 9.05 -9.39
CA LYS A 152 -2.38 9.07 -8.78
C LYS A 152 -2.35 9.89 -7.49
N ILE A 153 -3.13 10.96 -7.41
CA ILE A 153 -3.17 11.87 -6.27
C ILE A 153 -3.99 11.30 -5.11
N LEU A 154 -5.11 10.63 -5.40
CA LEU A 154 -5.91 9.90 -4.41
C LEU A 154 -5.15 8.70 -3.83
N GLU A 155 -4.29 8.08 -4.64
CA GLU A 155 -3.42 6.97 -4.23
C GLU A 155 -2.10 7.44 -3.59
N ASP A 156 -1.77 8.73 -3.65
CA ASP A 156 -0.54 9.26 -3.06
C ASP A 156 -0.56 9.13 -1.53
N ASN A 157 0.61 8.87 -0.94
CA ASN A 157 0.78 8.60 0.49
C ASN A 157 0.31 9.77 1.37
N ILE A 158 0.40 11.02 0.87
CA ILE A 158 -0.01 12.21 1.62
C ILE A 158 -1.54 12.27 1.74
N THR A 159 -2.25 12.12 0.61
CA THR A 159 -3.72 12.16 0.57
C THR A 159 -4.32 10.93 1.22
N SER A 160 -3.79 9.76 0.90
CA SER A 160 -4.42 8.48 1.21
C SER A 160 -4.37 8.08 2.69
N LYS A 161 -3.39 8.60 3.45
CA LYS A 161 -3.36 8.50 4.92
C LYS A 161 -4.55 9.18 5.61
N ASN A 162 -5.24 10.10 4.94
CA ASN A 162 -6.40 10.79 5.49
C ASN A 162 -7.72 10.01 5.28
N TYR A 163 -7.69 8.86 4.61
CA TYR A 163 -8.86 7.98 4.56
C TYR A 163 -9.10 7.33 5.93
N THR A 164 -10.37 7.26 6.32
CA THR A 164 -10.81 6.75 7.62
C THR A 164 -10.31 5.34 7.90
N ASN A 165 -10.41 4.46 6.89
CA ASN A 165 -10.09 3.05 7.03
C ASN A 165 -8.75 2.74 6.37
N GLN A 166 -7.97 1.89 7.03
CA GLN A 166 -6.67 1.42 6.59
C GLN A 166 -6.68 -0.12 6.58
N LEU A 167 -6.00 -0.71 5.61
CA LEU A 167 -5.86 -2.15 5.43
C LEU A 167 -4.45 -2.58 5.81
N ILE A 168 -4.33 -3.36 6.88
CA ILE A 168 -3.08 -4.03 7.26
C ILE A 168 -3.06 -5.41 6.59
N ILE A 169 -2.00 -5.70 5.85
CA ILE A 169 -1.80 -6.95 5.13
C ILE A 169 -0.59 -7.67 5.72
N LEU A 170 -0.80 -8.91 6.16
CA LEU A 170 0.25 -9.78 6.69
C LEU A 170 0.42 -10.99 5.78
N SER A 171 1.66 -11.47 5.67
CA SER A 171 2.02 -12.67 4.92
C SER A 171 2.69 -13.68 5.83
N THR A 172 2.22 -14.93 5.85
CA THR A 172 2.85 -16.02 6.60
C THR A 172 3.16 -17.24 5.73
N SER A 173 4.19 -18.01 6.11
CA SER A 173 4.52 -19.29 5.46
C SER A 173 3.56 -20.43 5.80
N GLN A 174 2.83 -20.32 6.90
CA GLN A 174 1.90 -21.33 7.40
C GLN A 174 0.64 -20.66 7.92
N LYS A 175 -0.43 -21.45 8.11
CA LYS A 175 -1.64 -20.97 8.78
C LYS A 175 -1.30 -20.51 10.20
N SER A 176 -1.96 -19.45 10.65
CA SER A 176 -1.87 -18.95 12.02
C SER A 176 -3.27 -18.74 12.57
N SER A 177 -3.38 -18.46 13.87
CA SER A 177 -4.64 -18.11 14.51
C SER A 177 -4.65 -16.65 14.93
N ASP A 178 -5.86 -16.11 15.04
CA ASP A 178 -6.11 -14.75 15.54
C ASP A 178 -5.38 -14.46 16.85
N LYS A 179 -5.52 -15.35 17.85
CA LYS A 179 -4.84 -15.25 19.16
C LYS A 179 -3.32 -15.23 19.08
N LYS A 180 -2.72 -15.90 18.09
CA LYS A 180 -1.26 -16.07 17.98
C LYS A 180 -0.57 -14.94 17.23
N LEU A 181 -1.30 -14.27 16.33
CA LEU A 181 -0.75 -13.29 15.39
C LEU A 181 -1.45 -11.93 15.51
N ILE A 182 -2.78 -11.92 15.35
CA ILE A 182 -3.56 -10.69 15.19
C ILE A 182 -3.75 -9.96 16.52
N GLN A 183 -4.21 -10.66 17.57
CA GLN A 183 -4.45 -10.03 18.87
C GLN A 183 -3.18 -9.41 19.48
N PRO A 184 -1.99 -10.07 19.45
CA PRO A 184 -0.76 -9.44 19.91
C PRO A 184 -0.40 -8.17 19.13
N LEU A 185 -0.55 -8.18 17.79
CA LEU A 185 -0.32 -7.01 16.95
C LEU A 185 -1.25 -5.85 17.31
N LEU A 186 -2.56 -6.10 17.42
CA LEU A 186 -3.54 -5.09 17.81
C LEU A 186 -3.26 -4.53 19.21
N LYS A 187 -2.84 -5.38 20.16
CA LYS A 187 -2.42 -4.96 21.49
C LYS A 187 -1.17 -4.07 21.43
N TYR A 188 -0.20 -4.42 20.59
CA TYR A 188 1.00 -3.62 20.38
C TYR A 188 0.68 -2.25 19.77
N PHE A 189 -0.22 -2.18 18.77
CA PHE A 189 -0.65 -0.91 18.18
C PHE A 189 -1.38 -0.02 19.18
N ASN A 190 -2.17 -0.60 20.08
CA ASN A 190 -2.89 0.14 21.12
C ASN A 190 -2.07 0.44 22.38
N LYS A 191 -0.76 0.16 22.37
CA LYS A 191 0.14 0.49 23.49
C LYS A 191 0.88 1.82 23.23
N SER A 192 0.33 2.92 23.72
CA SER A 192 0.99 4.25 23.73
C SER A 192 0.48 5.12 24.88
N GLU A 193 1.37 5.62 25.73
CA GLU A 193 0.99 6.50 26.83
C GLU A 193 0.35 7.81 26.33
N TYR A 194 0.95 8.43 25.32
CA TYR A 194 0.47 9.68 24.73
C TYR A 194 -0.95 9.53 24.17
N TYR A 195 -1.17 8.52 23.31
CA TYR A 195 -2.48 8.33 22.70
C TYR A 195 -3.53 7.77 23.68
N SER A 196 -3.13 7.01 24.71
CA SER A 196 -4.06 6.60 25.76
C SER A 196 -4.60 7.79 26.57
N LYS A 197 -3.77 8.81 26.83
CA LYS A 197 -4.23 10.06 27.45
C LYS A 197 -5.22 10.80 26.54
N ILE A 198 -4.89 10.97 25.26
CA ILE A 198 -5.77 11.62 24.28
C ILE A 198 -7.10 10.87 24.13
N GLN A 199 -7.05 9.54 24.06
CA GLN A 199 -8.22 8.68 23.97
C GLN A 199 -9.18 8.94 25.12
N LYS A 200 -8.67 8.94 26.36
CA LYS A 200 -9.47 9.14 27.57
C LYS A 200 -10.14 10.51 27.58
N GLU A 201 -9.39 11.57 27.29
CA GLU A 201 -9.94 12.93 27.27
C GLU A 201 -10.95 13.12 26.13
N THR A 202 -10.66 12.60 24.94
CA THR A 202 -11.58 12.68 23.79
C THR A 202 -12.89 11.95 24.07
N TYR A 203 -12.82 10.73 24.63
CA TYR A 203 -13.99 9.97 25.05
C TYR A 203 -14.81 10.74 26.10
N PHE A 204 -14.16 11.28 27.13
CA PHE A 204 -14.82 12.04 28.18
C PHE A 204 -15.50 13.32 27.65
N ASN A 205 -14.85 14.03 26.72
CA ASN A 205 -15.39 15.23 26.10
C ASN A 205 -16.67 14.91 25.31
N VAL A 206 -16.67 13.82 24.55
CA VAL A 206 -17.84 13.41 23.76
C VAL A 206 -18.98 12.95 24.65
N VAL A 207 -18.69 12.19 25.71
CA VAL A 207 -19.71 11.80 26.71
C VAL A 207 -20.29 13.02 27.42
N SER A 208 -19.46 13.99 27.80
CA SER A 208 -19.92 15.24 28.43
C SER A 208 -20.78 16.05 27.47
N LYS A 209 -20.37 16.17 26.20
CA LYS A 209 -21.15 16.83 25.16
C LYS A 209 -22.51 16.16 24.93
N LEU A 210 -22.58 14.83 24.92
CA LEU A 210 -23.84 14.10 24.81
C LEU A 210 -24.81 14.42 25.96
N LYS A 211 -24.31 14.56 27.19
CA LYS A 211 -25.13 14.96 28.35
C LYS A 211 -25.69 16.37 28.21
N GLU A 212 -24.88 17.30 27.70
CA GLU A 212 -25.33 18.67 27.44
C GLU A 212 -26.37 18.71 26.31
N ILE A 213 -26.15 17.96 25.23
CA ILE A 213 -27.14 17.81 24.15
C ILE A 213 -28.47 17.27 24.69
N ASP A 214 -28.43 16.23 25.54
CA ASP A 214 -29.62 15.68 26.19
C ASP A 214 -30.35 16.73 27.05
N SER A 215 -29.59 17.57 27.77
CA SER A 215 -30.14 18.67 28.57
C SER A 215 -30.81 19.74 27.70
N ILE A 216 -30.16 20.15 26.61
CA ILE A 216 -30.68 21.17 25.69
C ILE A 216 -31.95 20.66 24.98
N ILE A 217 -31.97 19.40 24.53
CA ILE A 217 -33.17 18.81 23.93
C ILE A 217 -34.34 18.84 24.90
N LYS A 218 -34.14 18.51 26.18
CA LYS A 218 -35.20 18.60 27.21
C LYS A 218 -35.70 20.03 27.42
N GLN A 219 -34.81 21.03 27.37
CA GLN A 219 -35.20 22.44 27.47
C GLN A 219 -36.04 22.86 26.27
N ILE A 220 -35.64 22.46 25.06
CA ILE A 220 -36.44 22.68 23.84
C ILE A 220 -37.81 22.03 23.98
N ASP A 221 -37.89 20.79 24.45
CA ASP A 221 -39.16 20.10 24.69
C ASP A 221 -40.07 20.88 25.65
N GLY A 222 -39.50 21.44 26.71
CA GLY A 222 -40.23 22.31 27.65
C GLY A 222 -40.77 23.60 27.00
N VAL A 223 -39.98 24.27 26.15
CA VAL A 223 -40.43 25.45 25.40
C VAL A 223 -41.57 25.10 24.45
N LEU A 224 -41.42 24.01 23.69
CA LEU A 224 -42.44 23.54 22.74
C LEU A 224 -43.74 23.13 23.45
N SER A 225 -43.65 22.46 24.61
CA SER A 225 -44.84 22.08 25.38
C SER A 225 -45.57 23.29 25.96
N ASN A 226 -44.83 24.29 26.46
CA ASN A 226 -45.43 25.51 27.02
C ASN A 226 -46.18 26.31 25.94
N PHE A 227 -45.59 26.43 24.74
CA PHE A 227 -46.24 27.07 23.59
C PHE A 227 -47.57 26.39 23.23
N SER A 228 -47.58 25.06 23.13
CA SER A 228 -48.80 24.28 22.82
C SER A 228 -49.91 24.42 23.88
N GLN A 229 -49.54 24.61 25.15
CA GLN A 229 -50.49 24.79 26.25
C GLN A 229 -51.09 26.20 26.26
N THR A 230 -50.30 27.23 25.94
CA THR A 230 -50.79 28.61 25.86
C THR A 230 -51.78 28.84 24.72
N THR A 231 -51.71 28.05 23.64
CA THR A 231 -52.67 28.13 22.52
C THR A 231 -54.00 27.40 22.77
N THR A 232 -54.09 26.55 23.80
CA THR A 232 -55.30 25.77 24.12
C THR A 232 -56.08 26.30 25.33
N GLY A 233 -55.48 27.21 26.12
CA GLY A 233 -56.13 27.88 27.25
C GLY A 233 -56.92 29.13 26.81
N SER A 234 -58.23 29.11 27.05
CA SER A 234 -59.16 30.23 26.85
C SER A 234 -58.78 31.48 27.66
N LEU A 235 -58.00 32.41 27.09
CA LEU A 235 -58.01 33.83 27.47
C LEU A 235 -57.86 34.72 26.23
N LYS A 236 -59.02 35.17 25.73
CA LYS A 236 -59.17 36.41 24.96
C LYS A 236 -58.58 37.56 25.79
N ASN A 237 -57.42 38.07 25.41
CA ASN A 237 -56.98 39.39 25.85
C ASN A 237 -56.53 40.17 24.62
N ASP A 238 -57.26 41.25 24.34
CA ASP A 238 -57.21 42.13 23.15
C ASP A 238 -55.92 42.97 23.02
N LYS A 239 -54.76 42.44 23.40
CA LYS A 239 -53.45 43.04 23.13
C LYS A 239 -52.63 42.07 22.30
N LEU A 240 -53.10 41.86 21.08
CA LEU A 240 -52.38 41.14 20.03
C LEU A 240 -51.20 42.00 19.57
N VAL A 241 -50.11 41.98 20.34
CA VAL A 241 -48.78 42.15 19.75
C VAL A 241 -48.64 40.98 18.79
N TYR A 242 -48.64 41.27 17.49
CA TYR A 242 -48.45 40.29 16.43
C TYR A 242 -47.11 39.58 16.65
N TYR A 243 -47.16 38.49 17.40
CA TYR A 243 -46.06 37.57 17.57
C TYR A 243 -45.80 36.92 16.22
N ASN A 244 -44.74 37.37 15.55
CA ASN A 244 -44.15 36.68 14.40
C ASN A 244 -43.44 35.39 14.88
N GLU A 245 -44.14 34.53 15.62
CA GLU A 245 -43.61 33.37 16.35
C GLU A 245 -43.45 32.13 15.47
N ASN A 246 -44.12 32.08 14.32
CA ASN A 246 -44.06 30.91 13.44
C ASN A 246 -42.66 30.65 12.86
N THR A 247 -41.86 31.71 12.66
CA THR A 247 -40.48 31.57 12.17
C THR A 247 -39.53 31.07 13.27
N GLN A 248 -39.68 31.60 14.49
CA GLN A 248 -38.85 31.23 15.64
C GLN A 248 -39.11 29.79 16.12
N LEU A 249 -40.36 29.31 16.07
CA LEU A 249 -40.70 27.93 16.42
C LEU A 249 -40.08 26.92 15.45
N ASN A 250 -40.12 27.23 14.15
CA ASN A 250 -39.48 26.42 13.12
C ASN A 250 -37.96 26.31 13.33
N ASP A 251 -37.30 27.39 13.74
CA ASP A 251 -35.87 27.37 14.03
C ASP A 251 -35.54 26.52 15.26
N ILE A 252 -36.39 26.54 16.29
CA ILE A 252 -36.26 25.66 17.47
C ILE A 252 -36.40 24.18 17.07
N ILE A 253 -37.38 23.83 16.24
CA ILE A 253 -37.60 22.47 15.76
C ILE A 253 -36.42 21.99 14.91
N LYS A 254 -35.92 22.83 13.99
CA LYS A 254 -34.73 22.53 13.18
C LYS A 254 -33.49 22.35 14.06
N THR A 255 -33.33 23.17 15.09
CA THR A 255 -32.23 23.04 16.05
C THR A 255 -32.31 21.71 16.79
N LYS A 256 -33.51 21.29 17.23
CA LYS A 256 -33.72 19.98 17.86
C LYS A 256 -33.34 18.84 16.93
N ASP A 257 -33.77 18.88 15.66
CA ASP A 257 -33.40 17.86 14.67
C ASP A 257 -31.88 17.78 14.47
N ALA A 258 -31.20 18.93 14.34
CA ALA A 258 -29.75 18.99 14.24
C ALA A 258 -29.06 18.39 15.48
N LEU A 259 -29.53 18.68 16.69
CA LEU A 259 -29.01 18.13 17.94
C LEU A 259 -29.22 16.62 18.04
N LEU A 260 -30.35 16.09 17.58
CA LEU A 260 -30.62 14.65 17.54
C LEU A 260 -29.68 13.91 16.55
N ASN A 261 -29.42 14.53 15.39
CA ASN A 261 -28.48 14.00 14.41
C ASN A 261 -27.04 14.01 14.97
N GLU A 262 -26.63 15.11 15.59
CA GLU A 262 -25.33 15.24 16.26
C GLU A 262 -25.17 14.23 17.41
N GLN A 263 -26.23 14.04 18.21
CA GLN A 263 -26.25 13.02 19.25
C GLN A 263 -26.03 11.62 18.69
N SER A 264 -26.74 11.28 17.61
CA SER A 264 -26.65 9.98 16.96
C SER A 264 -25.25 9.72 16.42
N PHE A 265 -24.65 10.74 15.78
CA PHE A 265 -23.28 10.70 15.30
C PHE A 265 -22.28 10.42 16.43
N HIS A 266 -22.32 11.19 17.52
CA HIS A 266 -21.39 11.01 18.64
C HIS A 266 -21.54 9.66 19.35
N ARG A 267 -22.76 9.10 19.42
CA ARG A 267 -22.98 7.74 19.96
C ARG A 267 -22.26 6.67 19.13
N ILE A 268 -22.24 6.83 17.81
CA ILE A 268 -21.52 5.91 16.91
C ILE A 268 -20.00 6.11 17.06
N GLU A 269 -19.51 7.35 17.14
CA GLU A 269 -18.08 7.63 17.34
C GLU A 269 -17.51 6.96 18.59
N LEU A 270 -18.27 6.95 19.69
CA LEU A 270 -17.84 6.32 20.95
C LEU A 270 -17.55 4.82 20.82
N ILE A 271 -18.16 4.12 19.84
CA ILE A 271 -17.88 2.70 19.56
C ILE A 271 -16.44 2.51 19.06
N GLY A 272 -15.91 3.50 18.33
CA GLY A 272 -14.53 3.51 17.85
C GLY A 272 -13.52 3.92 18.92
N PHE A 273 -13.91 4.81 19.83
CA PHE A 273 -12.99 5.40 20.83
C PHE A 273 -12.58 4.46 21.97
N ASP A 274 -13.01 3.20 21.97
CA ASP A 274 -12.49 2.17 22.90
C ASP A 274 -11.04 1.78 22.59
N LYS A 275 -10.53 2.10 21.39
CA LYS A 275 -9.15 1.81 20.96
C LYS A 275 -8.51 2.98 20.23
N ILE A 276 -7.18 3.09 20.33
CA ILE A 276 -6.36 4.02 19.52
C ILE A 276 -6.39 3.58 18.05
N VAL A 277 -6.25 2.28 17.82
CA VAL A 277 -6.39 1.65 16.50
C VAL A 277 -7.46 0.59 16.63
N LYS A 278 -8.66 0.90 16.14
CA LYS A 278 -9.83 0.03 16.21
C LYS A 278 -9.82 -0.94 15.03
N GLU A 279 -9.94 -2.24 15.29
CA GLU A 279 -10.21 -3.21 14.23
C GLU A 279 -11.70 -3.22 13.85
N ASN A 280 -11.97 -3.15 12.55
CA ASN A 280 -13.32 -3.19 11.98
C ASN A 280 -13.63 -4.59 11.44
N SER A 281 -12.62 -5.27 10.86
CA SER A 281 -12.75 -6.62 10.31
C SER A 281 -11.40 -7.32 10.28
N VAL A 282 -11.42 -8.64 10.46
CA VAL A 282 -10.23 -9.51 10.43
C VAL A 282 -10.53 -10.70 9.54
N SER A 283 -9.69 -10.92 8.53
CA SER A 283 -9.70 -12.10 7.66
C SER A 283 -8.35 -12.81 7.75
N ILE A 284 -8.34 -14.08 8.14
CA ILE A 284 -7.11 -14.85 8.34
C ILE A 284 -7.00 -16.04 7.39
N ASN A 285 -5.77 -16.47 7.13
CA ASN A 285 -5.46 -17.70 6.37
C ASN A 285 -6.01 -17.73 4.94
N ILE A 286 -6.10 -16.58 4.26
CA ILE A 286 -6.44 -16.51 2.84
C ILE A 286 -5.27 -17.11 2.06
N GLU A 287 -5.47 -18.27 1.42
CA GLU A 287 -4.43 -18.92 0.63
C GLU A 287 -4.07 -18.07 -0.58
N ASN A 288 -2.82 -17.63 -0.65
CA ASN A 288 -2.33 -16.84 -1.77
C ASN A 288 -1.89 -17.79 -2.88
N LYS A 289 -2.77 -18.04 -3.85
CA LYS A 289 -2.49 -18.83 -5.06
C LYS A 289 -1.62 -18.08 -6.07
N LYS A 290 -0.55 -17.41 -5.62
CA LYS A 290 0.47 -16.88 -6.55
C LYS A 290 1.17 -18.09 -7.16
N LYS A 291 0.81 -18.41 -8.40
CA LYS A 291 1.46 -19.44 -9.22
C LYS A 291 2.90 -18.98 -9.52
N PHE A 292 3.85 -19.35 -8.67
CA PHE A 292 5.28 -19.14 -8.92
C PHE A 292 5.72 -19.86 -10.21
N PHE A 293 4.93 -20.85 -10.65
CA PHE A 293 4.89 -21.46 -11.97
C PHE A 293 5.24 -20.51 -13.13
N LEU A 294 4.68 -19.30 -13.19
CA LEU A 294 4.92 -18.44 -14.35
C LEU A 294 6.33 -17.82 -14.40
N LYS A 295 7.02 -17.64 -13.26
CA LYS A 295 8.35 -17.01 -13.23
C LYS A 295 9.49 -18.00 -13.44
N PHE A 296 9.40 -19.20 -12.87
CA PHE A 296 10.48 -20.19 -12.98
C PHE A 296 10.42 -21.02 -14.27
N ASN A 297 9.24 -21.22 -14.87
CA ASN A 297 9.11 -21.97 -16.11
C ASN A 297 9.85 -21.34 -17.30
N PHE A 298 10.06 -20.01 -17.31
CA PHE A 298 10.82 -19.34 -18.37
C PHE A 298 12.27 -19.07 -17.98
N LEU A 299 12.55 -18.78 -16.70
CA LEU A 299 13.90 -18.44 -16.26
C LEU A 299 14.82 -19.66 -16.22
N LEU A 300 14.31 -20.82 -15.77
CA LEU A 300 15.11 -22.03 -15.61
C LEU A 300 15.59 -22.57 -16.98
N PRO A 301 14.72 -22.75 -18.00
CA PRO A 301 15.17 -23.20 -19.32
C PRO A 301 16.14 -22.22 -19.98
N LEU A 302 15.99 -20.92 -19.74
CA LEU A 302 16.87 -19.89 -20.30
C LEU A 302 18.27 -19.93 -19.64
N ILE A 303 18.34 -20.08 -18.32
CA ILE A 303 19.62 -20.26 -17.60
C ILE A 303 20.32 -21.54 -18.06
N PHE A 304 19.57 -22.64 -18.18
CA PHE A 304 20.13 -23.90 -18.66
C PHE A 304 20.58 -23.85 -20.11
N TYR A 305 19.84 -23.16 -20.99
CA TYR A 305 20.28 -22.87 -22.36
C TYR A 305 21.62 -22.12 -22.37
N CYS A 306 21.74 -21.05 -21.58
CA CYS A 306 22.99 -20.29 -21.48
C CYS A 306 24.17 -21.16 -21.01
N CYS A 307 23.95 -22.05 -20.03
CA CYS A 307 24.98 -22.96 -19.55
C CYS A 307 25.40 -24.00 -20.60
N LEU A 308 24.45 -24.63 -21.29
CA LEU A 308 24.73 -25.68 -22.29
C LEU A 308 25.29 -25.12 -23.60
N TYR A 309 24.81 -23.95 -24.03
CA TYR A 309 25.34 -23.25 -25.19
C TYR A 309 26.78 -22.77 -24.96
N SER A 310 27.09 -22.26 -23.76
CA SER A 310 28.46 -21.85 -23.38
C SER A 310 29.42 -23.04 -23.27
N GLY A 311 28.95 -24.20 -22.77
CA GLY A 311 29.75 -25.42 -22.68
C GLY A 311 30.02 -26.11 -24.02
N SER A 312 29.16 -25.92 -25.02
CA SER A 312 29.31 -26.51 -26.37
C SER A 312 30.05 -25.60 -27.36
N ASN A 313 30.27 -24.32 -27.02
CA ASN A 313 31.05 -23.35 -27.80
C ASN A 313 31.99 -22.55 -26.87
N PRO A 314 33.14 -23.10 -26.45
CA PRO A 314 34.03 -22.47 -25.48
C PRO A 314 34.60 -21.11 -25.94
N GLU A 315 34.65 -20.85 -27.25
CA GLU A 315 35.10 -19.58 -27.83
C GLU A 315 34.25 -18.38 -27.37
N VAL A 316 32.94 -18.57 -27.15
CA VAL A 316 32.02 -17.49 -26.71
C VAL A 316 32.25 -17.10 -25.24
N PHE A 317 32.65 -18.06 -24.40
CA PHE A 317 32.95 -17.79 -22.99
C PHE A 317 34.30 -17.08 -22.82
N ILE A 318 35.29 -17.46 -23.63
CA ILE A 318 36.64 -16.86 -23.62
C ILE A 318 36.62 -15.42 -24.16
N GLU A 319 35.82 -15.10 -25.19
CA GLU A 319 35.67 -13.71 -25.69
C GLU A 319 35.00 -12.78 -24.66
N SER A 320 34.01 -13.26 -23.89
CA SER A 320 33.33 -12.44 -22.88
C SER A 320 34.24 -12.06 -21.69
N ASN A 321 35.09 -12.99 -21.25
CA ASN A 321 36.01 -12.77 -20.14
C ASN A 321 37.26 -11.98 -20.55
N SER A 322 37.74 -12.16 -21.78
CA SER A 322 38.86 -11.38 -22.31
C SER A 322 38.48 -9.90 -22.51
N TYR A 323 37.26 -9.58 -22.95
CA TYR A 323 36.77 -8.20 -22.98
C TYR A 323 36.66 -7.56 -21.58
N LEU A 324 36.27 -8.33 -20.57
CA LEU A 324 36.17 -7.85 -19.19
C LEU A 324 37.55 -7.64 -18.53
N LEU A 325 38.51 -8.51 -18.85
CA LEU A 325 39.91 -8.40 -18.45
C LEU A 325 40.62 -7.21 -19.12
N ILE A 326 40.42 -7.01 -20.42
CA ILE A 326 40.97 -5.86 -21.17
C ILE A 326 40.38 -4.53 -20.65
N LYS A 327 39.07 -4.50 -20.33
CA LYS A 327 38.41 -3.31 -19.75
C LYS A 327 38.85 -3.02 -18.31
N LYS A 328 39.27 -4.04 -17.54
CA LYS A 328 39.89 -3.86 -16.22
C LYS A 328 41.34 -3.39 -16.34
N LEU A 329 42.12 -3.89 -17.30
CA LEU A 329 43.51 -3.48 -17.52
C LEU A 329 43.62 -2.02 -18.00
N ASN A 330 42.72 -1.56 -18.89
CA ASN A 330 42.67 -0.15 -19.33
C ASN A 330 42.17 0.84 -18.26
N LYS A 331 41.80 0.38 -17.06
CA LYS A 331 41.46 1.27 -15.92
C LYS A 331 42.66 1.54 -15.01
N TYR A 332 43.78 0.83 -15.21
CA TYR A 332 44.98 0.92 -14.39
C TYR A 332 46.23 1.36 -15.16
N PHE A 333 46.09 1.75 -16.43
CA PHE A 333 47.13 2.35 -17.26
C PHE A 333 46.64 3.64 -17.88
#